data_AF-A0A257YKH6-F1
#
_entry.id   AF-A0A257YKH6-F1
#
_cell.length_a   1.000
_cell.length_b   1.000
_cell.length_c   1.000
_cell.angle_alpha   90.00
_cell.angle_beta   90.00
_cell.angle_gamma   90.00
#
_symmetry.space_group_name_H-M   'P 1'
#
loop_
_entity.id
_entity.type
_entity.pdbx_description
1 polymer ?
#
loop_
_entity_poly.entity_id
_entity_poly.type
_entity_poly.pdbx_seq_one_letter_code
_entity_poly.pdbx_strand_id
1 'polypeptide(L)'
;MKQEGEPSVEDILESIKKVIARDNRETQRAERRRRTSASVEETLIESADDSDDDEEDEVLELAEAFAALPDQAFEGSGLTTEGTAQSMRESLAALAMISEPGAPPQIVRSGETSLEGLARELLRPMLAQWLEENLPAMVERLVKAEIARIAGKKG
;
A
#
# COMPACT_ATOMS: atom_id res chain seq x y z
N MET A 1 4.21 23.09 -48.57
CA MET A 1 4.38 23.61 -47.19
C MET A 1 3.03 23.49 -46.49
N LYS A 2 2.98 22.74 -45.36
CA LYS A 2 2.01 22.73 -44.22
C LYS A 2 0.49 22.81 -44.57
N GLN A 3 -0.41 21.96 -44.09
CA GLN A 3 -0.62 21.49 -42.71
C GLN A 3 -1.44 20.16 -42.73
N GLU A 4 -0.86 19.02 -42.33
CA GLU A 4 -1.58 17.74 -42.08
C GLU A 4 -1.41 17.30 -40.60
N GLY A 5 -1.21 18.26 -39.69
CA GLY A 5 -0.85 17.97 -38.30
C GLY A 5 -1.60 18.78 -37.25
N GLU A 6 -2.63 19.52 -37.62
CA GLU A 6 -3.48 20.22 -36.66
C GLU A 6 -4.75 19.36 -36.45
N PRO A 7 -4.99 18.84 -35.23
CA PRO A 7 -6.18 18.04 -34.95
C PRO A 7 -7.44 18.85 -35.25
N SER A 8 -8.44 18.23 -35.87
CA SER A 8 -9.68 18.92 -36.21
C SER A 8 -10.37 19.40 -34.95
N VAL A 9 -11.15 20.48 -35.05
CA VAL A 9 -11.90 21.03 -33.91
C VAL A 9 -12.82 19.96 -33.30
N GLU A 10 -13.38 19.11 -34.14
CA GLU A 10 -14.22 17.98 -33.75
C GLU A 10 -13.43 16.92 -32.97
N ASP A 11 -12.17 16.64 -33.35
CA ASP A 11 -11.29 15.70 -32.64
C ASP A 11 -10.91 16.24 -31.25
N ILE A 12 -10.67 17.55 -31.15
CA ILE A 12 -10.41 18.24 -29.88
C ILE A 12 -11.64 18.13 -28.97
N LEU A 13 -12.84 18.39 -29.51
CA LEU A 13 -14.10 18.30 -28.76
C LEU A 13 -14.41 16.86 -28.33
N GLU A 14 -14.13 15.88 -29.17
CA GLU A 14 -14.33 14.46 -28.85
C GLU A 14 -13.34 13.97 -27.78
N SER A 15 -12.09 14.44 -27.83
CA SER A 15 -11.08 14.18 -26.80
C SER A 15 -11.47 14.80 -25.45
N ILE A 16 -11.91 16.06 -25.43
CA ILE A 16 -12.40 16.73 -24.20
C ILE A 16 -13.62 16.00 -23.64
N LYS A 17 -14.57 15.61 -24.49
CA LYS A 17 -15.76 14.84 -24.08
C LYS A 17 -15.39 13.49 -23.47
N LYS A 18 -14.40 12.79 -24.05
CA LYS A 18 -13.91 11.50 -23.56
C LYS A 18 -13.20 11.65 -22.21
N VAL A 19 -12.40 12.69 -22.03
CA VAL A 19 -11.72 13.00 -20.76
C VAL A 19 -12.74 13.36 -19.67
N ILE A 20 -13.71 14.22 -19.95
CA ILE A 20 -14.76 14.59 -18.98
C ILE A 20 -15.63 13.38 -18.62
N ALA A 21 -15.98 12.53 -19.59
CA ALA A 21 -16.75 11.32 -19.32
C ALA A 21 -15.97 10.32 -18.45
N ARG A 22 -14.65 10.22 -18.64
CA ARG A 22 -13.77 9.41 -17.81
C ARG A 22 -13.64 10.00 -16.40
N ASP A 23 -13.39 11.29 -16.30
CA ASP A 23 -13.20 11.99 -15.02
C ASP A 23 -14.49 11.97 -14.19
N ASN A 24 -15.66 12.16 -14.80
CA ASN A 24 -16.97 12.02 -14.14
C ASN A 24 -17.22 10.59 -13.62
N ARG A 25 -16.77 9.56 -14.35
CA ARG A 25 -16.86 8.17 -13.87
C ARG A 25 -15.91 7.91 -12.71
N GLU A 26 -14.71 8.48 -12.74
CA GLU A 26 -13.72 8.36 -11.67
C GLU A 26 -14.15 9.13 -10.41
N THR A 27 -14.68 10.35 -10.55
CA THR A 27 -15.27 11.11 -9.43
C THR A 27 -16.52 10.45 -8.86
N GLN A 28 -17.43 9.93 -9.68
CA GLN A 28 -18.58 9.15 -9.19
C GLN A 28 -18.15 7.87 -8.45
N ARG A 29 -17.08 7.21 -8.91
CA ARG A 29 -16.49 6.06 -8.21
C ARG A 29 -15.83 6.46 -6.90
N ALA A 30 -15.15 7.60 -6.86
CA ALA A 30 -14.55 8.15 -5.65
C ALA A 30 -15.62 8.60 -4.63
N GLU A 31 -16.70 9.23 -5.07
CA GLU A 31 -17.84 9.60 -4.22
C GLU A 31 -18.59 8.37 -3.70
N ARG A 32 -18.79 7.35 -4.54
CA ARG A 32 -19.33 6.06 -4.07
C ARG A 32 -18.43 5.44 -3.03
N ARG A 33 -17.11 5.36 -3.28
CA ARG A 33 -16.13 4.87 -2.29
C ARG A 33 -16.09 5.68 -1.01
N ARG A 34 -16.25 7.00 -1.09
CA ARG A 34 -16.29 7.88 0.08
C ARG A 34 -17.58 7.71 0.87
N ARG A 35 -18.70 7.45 0.19
CA ARG A 35 -19.97 7.10 0.84
C ARG A 35 -19.91 5.72 1.50
N THR A 36 -19.33 4.73 0.83
CA THR A 36 -19.14 3.40 1.43
C THR A 36 -18.15 3.45 2.59
N SER A 37 -17.06 4.20 2.49
CA SER A 37 -16.12 4.37 3.61
C SER A 37 -16.74 5.13 4.77
N ALA A 38 -17.54 6.17 4.49
CA ALA A 38 -18.23 6.93 5.54
C ALA A 38 -19.35 6.10 6.20
N SER A 39 -20.06 5.25 5.45
CA SER A 39 -21.03 4.32 6.03
C SER A 39 -20.35 3.24 6.86
N VAL A 40 -19.20 2.72 6.44
CA VAL A 40 -18.39 1.79 7.24
C VAL A 40 -17.85 2.46 8.51
N GLU A 41 -17.44 3.74 8.43
CA GLU A 41 -16.99 4.52 9.59
C GLU A 41 -18.14 4.81 10.57
N GLU A 42 -19.36 5.01 10.09
CA GLU A 42 -20.57 5.18 10.92
C GLU A 42 -20.98 3.86 11.59
N THR A 43 -20.86 2.71 10.90
CA THR A 43 -21.10 1.37 11.49
C THR A 43 -20.05 1.01 12.56
N LEU A 44 -18.76 1.31 12.32
CA LEU A 44 -17.65 1.01 13.26
C LEU A 44 -17.68 1.81 14.57
N ILE A 45 -18.40 2.94 14.60
CA ILE A 45 -18.56 3.74 15.83
C ILE A 45 -19.73 3.20 16.68
N GLU A 46 -20.73 2.56 16.06
CA GLU A 46 -21.88 1.97 16.74
C GLU A 46 -21.64 0.52 17.18
N SER A 47 -20.68 -0.19 16.58
CA SER A 47 -20.35 -1.59 16.88
C SER A 47 -19.30 -1.82 17.97
N ALA A 48 -18.96 -0.81 18.78
CA ALA A 48 -18.06 -1.00 19.92
C ALA A 48 -18.68 -1.77 21.12
N ASP A 49 -19.96 -2.18 21.04
CA ASP A 49 -20.66 -2.90 22.12
C ASP A 49 -21.44 -4.16 21.68
N ASP A 50 -21.28 -4.67 20.46
CA ASP A 50 -21.79 -6.02 20.18
C ASP A 50 -20.88 -6.78 19.23
N SER A 51 -20.68 -8.05 19.57
CA SER A 51 -19.81 -8.96 18.83
C SER A 51 -20.65 -9.52 17.70
N ASP A 52 -20.21 -9.45 16.45
CA ASP A 52 -20.65 -10.45 15.48
C ASP A 52 -19.68 -10.63 14.30
N ASP A 53 -19.58 -11.89 13.92
CA ASP A 53 -18.73 -12.57 12.93
C ASP A 53 -19.03 -12.15 11.47
N ASP A 54 -19.77 -11.06 11.25
CA ASP A 54 -20.42 -10.74 9.96
C ASP A 54 -19.59 -9.80 9.04
N GLU A 55 -18.51 -9.18 9.54
CA GLU A 55 -17.69 -8.26 8.71
C GLU A 55 -16.83 -9.00 7.66
N GLU A 56 -16.54 -10.30 7.85
CA GLU A 56 -15.79 -11.09 6.86
C GLU A 56 -16.65 -11.44 5.62
N ASP A 57 -17.97 -11.52 5.77
CA ASP A 57 -18.90 -11.95 4.70
C ASP A 57 -19.11 -10.87 3.62
N GLU A 58 -19.05 -9.57 3.95
CA GLU A 58 -19.18 -8.49 2.95
C GLU A 58 -17.99 -8.46 1.97
N VAL A 59 -16.80 -8.91 2.38
CA VAL A 59 -15.62 -8.97 1.50
C VAL A 59 -15.72 -10.14 0.52
N LEU A 60 -16.39 -11.24 0.91
CA LEU A 60 -16.65 -12.39 0.04
C LEU A 60 -17.69 -12.08 -1.06
N GLU A 61 -18.64 -11.16 -0.82
CA GLU A 61 -19.75 -10.90 -1.75
C GLU A 61 -19.28 -10.37 -3.13
N LEU A 62 -18.17 -9.61 -3.17
CA LEU A 62 -17.59 -9.12 -4.43
C LEU A 62 -16.88 -10.23 -5.24
N ALA A 63 -16.26 -11.19 -4.55
CA ALA A 63 -15.65 -12.36 -5.18
C ALA A 63 -16.73 -13.33 -5.67
N GLU A 64 -17.78 -13.53 -4.88
CA GLU A 64 -18.97 -14.32 -5.23
C GLU A 64 -19.70 -13.73 -6.44
N ALA A 65 -19.85 -12.39 -6.50
CA ALA A 65 -20.43 -11.69 -7.64
C ALA A 65 -19.63 -11.86 -8.95
N PHE A 66 -18.30 -12.08 -8.85
CA PHE A 66 -17.45 -12.41 -9.99
C PHE A 66 -17.55 -13.89 -10.37
N ALA A 67 -17.73 -14.78 -9.39
CA ALA A 67 -17.90 -16.23 -9.60
C ALA A 67 -19.28 -16.61 -10.18
N ALA A 68 -20.31 -15.79 -9.92
CA ALA A 68 -21.68 -15.97 -10.43
C ALA A 68 -21.86 -15.45 -11.87
N LEU A 69 -20.86 -14.79 -12.45
CA LEU A 69 -20.84 -14.57 -13.89
C LEU A 69 -20.60 -15.94 -14.54
N PRO A 70 -21.44 -16.38 -15.49
CA PRO A 70 -21.09 -17.53 -16.30
C PRO A 70 -19.66 -17.31 -16.83
N ASP A 71 -18.88 -18.38 -16.93
CA ASP A 71 -17.61 -18.44 -17.66
C ASP A 71 -17.88 -18.25 -19.16
N GLN A 72 -18.59 -17.17 -19.50
CA GLN A 72 -18.34 -16.34 -20.64
C GLN A 72 -16.87 -16.01 -20.47
N ALA A 73 -16.02 -16.94 -20.93
CA ALA A 73 -14.70 -16.61 -21.38
C ALA A 73 -14.91 -15.28 -22.07
N PHE A 74 -14.40 -14.21 -21.46
CA PHE A 74 -14.14 -13.02 -22.21
C PHE A 74 -13.18 -13.57 -23.26
N GLU A 75 -13.71 -14.02 -24.40
CA GLU A 75 -13.05 -14.01 -25.70
C GLU A 75 -12.89 -12.53 -26.04
N GLY A 76 -12.28 -11.78 -25.11
CA GLY A 76 -11.65 -10.54 -25.38
C GLY A 76 -10.58 -10.92 -26.37
N SER A 77 -10.88 -10.71 -27.64
CA SER A 77 -9.88 -10.09 -28.51
C SER A 77 -9.23 -9.02 -27.64
N GLY A 78 -8.01 -9.32 -27.19
CA GLY A 78 -7.31 -8.46 -26.25
C GLY A 78 -7.39 -7.03 -26.76
N LEU A 79 -7.45 -6.06 -25.84
CA LEU A 79 -7.45 -4.64 -26.22
C LEU A 79 -6.22 -4.25 -27.06
N THR A 80 -5.24 -5.15 -27.14
CA THR A 80 -4.04 -5.06 -27.95
C THR A 80 -3.94 -6.24 -28.90
N THR A 81 -3.31 -6.03 -30.06
CA THR A 81 -2.97 -7.13 -30.98
C THR A 81 -1.96 -8.09 -30.33
N GLU A 82 -1.96 -9.35 -30.76
CA GLU A 82 -1.01 -10.37 -30.26
C GLU A 82 0.46 -9.93 -30.48
N GLY A 83 0.74 -9.27 -31.62
CA GLY A 83 2.07 -8.73 -31.89
C GLY A 83 2.48 -7.65 -30.89
N THR A 84 1.57 -6.74 -30.54
CA THR A 84 1.82 -5.72 -29.51
C THR A 84 2.02 -6.34 -28.14
N ALA A 85 1.20 -7.34 -27.77
CA ALA A 85 1.35 -8.07 -26.52
C ALA A 85 2.72 -8.77 -26.43
N GLN A 86 3.16 -9.39 -27.53
CA GLN A 86 4.47 -10.04 -27.62
C GLN A 86 5.63 -9.06 -27.46
N SER A 87 5.61 -7.91 -28.14
CA SER A 87 6.66 -6.88 -27.99
C SER A 87 6.71 -6.28 -26.59
N MET A 88 5.55 -6.12 -25.93
CA MET A 88 5.52 -5.68 -24.53
C MET A 88 6.14 -6.73 -23.60
N ARG A 89 5.81 -8.02 -23.79
CA ARG A 89 6.42 -9.14 -23.03
C ARG A 89 7.93 -9.16 -23.21
N GLU A 90 8.43 -8.99 -24.43
CA GLU A 90 9.87 -8.96 -24.73
C GLU A 90 10.58 -7.76 -24.09
N SER A 91 9.99 -6.56 -24.18
CA SER A 91 10.54 -5.36 -23.55
C SER A 91 10.59 -5.49 -22.03
N LEU A 92 9.53 -6.07 -21.43
CA LEU A 92 9.44 -6.27 -20.00
C LEU A 92 10.40 -7.37 -19.53
N ALA A 93 10.59 -8.44 -20.32
CA ALA A 93 11.60 -9.46 -20.06
C ALA A 93 13.02 -8.89 -20.12
N ALA A 94 13.32 -8.01 -21.08
CA ALA A 94 14.62 -7.33 -21.16
C ALA A 94 14.87 -6.43 -19.94
N LEU A 95 13.85 -5.68 -19.50
CA LEU A 95 13.93 -4.87 -18.29
C LEU A 95 14.08 -5.72 -17.02
N ALA A 96 13.41 -6.88 -16.96
CA ALA A 96 13.54 -7.82 -15.86
C ALA A 96 14.97 -8.37 -15.77
N MET A 97 15.61 -8.72 -16.89
CA MET A 97 17.02 -9.15 -16.89
C MET A 97 17.99 -8.07 -16.42
N ILE A 98 17.68 -6.78 -16.69
CA ILE A 98 18.50 -5.65 -16.21
C ILE A 98 18.24 -5.36 -14.72
N SER A 99 17.02 -5.65 -14.25
CA SER A 99 16.56 -5.35 -12.89
C SER A 99 16.67 -6.54 -11.94
N GLU A 100 17.06 -7.72 -12.43
CA GLU A 100 17.34 -8.89 -11.60
C GLU A 100 18.45 -8.52 -10.62
N PRO A 101 18.18 -8.56 -9.30
CA PRO A 101 19.24 -8.46 -8.31
C PRO A 101 20.22 -9.60 -8.59
N GLY A 102 21.51 -9.29 -8.81
CA GLY A 102 22.54 -10.28 -9.15
C GLY A 102 22.77 -11.37 -8.09
N ALA A 103 21.99 -11.38 -7.01
CA ALA A 103 21.93 -12.45 -6.04
C ALA A 103 20.47 -12.71 -5.63
N PRO A 104 20.02 -13.99 -5.53
CA PRO A 104 18.74 -14.29 -4.92
C PRO A 104 18.73 -13.75 -3.48
N PRO A 105 17.58 -13.26 -2.98
CA PRO A 105 17.48 -12.79 -1.60
C PRO A 105 17.84 -13.95 -0.68
N GLN A 106 19.02 -13.89 -0.08
CA GLN A 106 19.39 -14.81 0.96
C GLN A 106 18.51 -14.46 2.16
N ILE A 107 17.47 -15.26 2.37
CA ILE A 107 16.73 -15.25 3.62
C ILE A 107 17.67 -15.88 4.65
N VAL A 108 18.66 -15.10 5.09
CA VAL A 108 19.50 -15.46 6.21
C VAL A 108 18.62 -15.41 7.45
N ARG A 109 18.66 -16.51 8.19
CA ARG A 109 17.95 -16.69 9.45
C ARG A 109 18.39 -15.56 10.38
N SER A 110 17.47 -14.65 10.70
CA SER A 110 17.59 -13.47 11.59
C SER A 110 17.80 -12.13 10.86
N GLY A 111 16.70 -11.47 10.46
CA GLY A 111 16.58 -10.00 10.41
C GLY A 111 17.39 -9.21 9.39
N GLU A 112 18.35 -9.79 8.66
CA GLU A 112 19.15 -9.03 7.70
C GLU A 112 18.43 -8.90 6.35
N THR A 113 17.23 -8.31 6.37
CA THR A 113 16.72 -7.68 5.15
C THR A 113 17.61 -6.47 4.85
N SER A 114 17.91 -6.20 3.57
CA SER A 114 18.74 -5.04 3.17
C SER A 114 18.22 -3.72 3.76
N LEU A 115 16.92 -3.62 4.02
CA LEU A 115 16.28 -2.47 4.63
C LEU A 115 16.45 -2.40 6.16
N GLU A 116 16.32 -3.51 6.88
CA GLU A 116 16.52 -3.53 8.33
C GLU A 116 17.96 -3.17 8.69
N GLY A 117 18.93 -3.67 7.92
CA GLY A 117 20.34 -3.30 8.08
C GLY A 117 20.55 -1.79 7.93
N LEU A 118 20.03 -1.20 6.84
CA LEU A 118 20.11 0.24 6.58
C LEU A 118 19.40 1.07 7.66
N ALA A 119 18.19 0.68 8.06
CA ALA A 119 17.44 1.36 9.12
C ALA A 119 18.19 1.32 10.46
N ARG A 120 18.82 0.18 10.80
CA ARG A 120 19.63 0.04 12.01
C ARG A 120 20.87 0.93 11.99
N GLU A 121 21.56 1.04 10.85
CA GLU A 121 22.69 1.95 10.69
C GLU A 121 22.29 3.41 10.90
N LEU A 122 21.13 3.81 10.38
CA LEU A 122 20.59 5.16 10.53
C LEU A 122 20.08 5.45 11.95
N LEU A 123 19.45 4.49 12.61
CA LEU A 123 18.86 4.66 13.95
C LEU A 123 19.91 4.58 15.07
N ARG A 124 21.01 3.86 14.87
CA ARG A 124 22.06 3.69 15.87
C ARG A 124 22.61 5.01 16.44
N PRO A 125 23.00 6.02 15.64
CA PRO A 125 23.50 7.28 16.19
C PRO A 125 22.44 8.06 16.97
N MET A 126 21.17 8.06 16.51
CA MET A 126 20.10 8.78 17.20
C MET A 126 19.77 8.15 18.57
N LEU A 127 19.74 6.82 18.62
CA LEU A 127 19.54 6.10 19.88
C LEU A 127 20.72 6.27 20.85
N ALA A 128 21.96 6.30 20.34
CA ALA A 128 23.14 6.54 21.17
C ALA A 128 23.09 7.92 21.84
N GLN A 129 22.81 8.97 21.08
CA GLN A 129 22.66 10.32 21.61
C GLN A 129 21.53 10.39 22.64
N TRP A 130 20.37 9.80 22.32
CA TRP A 130 19.25 9.80 23.24
C TRP A 130 19.58 9.08 24.56
N LEU A 131 20.32 7.96 24.50
CA LEU A 131 20.77 7.25 25.69
C LEU A 131 21.75 8.09 26.51
N GLU A 132 22.69 8.78 25.89
CA GLU A 132 23.62 9.68 26.62
C GLU A 132 22.87 10.77 27.39
N GLU A 133 21.82 11.35 26.81
CA GLU A 133 21.04 12.42 27.42
C GLU A 133 20.07 11.92 28.50
N ASN A 134 19.45 10.75 28.32
CA ASN A 134 18.31 10.32 29.14
C ASN A 134 18.63 9.19 30.13
N LEU A 135 19.66 8.38 29.87
CA LEU A 135 20.00 7.23 30.71
C LEU A 135 20.48 7.63 32.11
N PRO A 136 21.30 8.68 32.33
CA PRO A 136 21.77 9.04 33.66
C PRO A 136 20.62 9.33 34.65
N ALA A 137 19.66 10.15 34.24
CA ALA A 137 18.50 10.48 35.07
C ALA A 137 17.62 9.27 35.38
N MET A 138 17.45 8.36 34.41
CA MET A 138 16.68 7.14 34.59
C MET A 138 17.35 6.20 35.60
N VAL A 139 18.66 6.02 35.50
CA VAL A 139 19.45 5.21 36.42
C VAL A 139 19.43 5.79 37.83
N GLU A 140 19.63 7.10 38.00
CA GLU A 140 19.58 7.73 39.32
C GLU A 140 18.24 7.49 40.03
N ARG A 141 17.13 7.62 39.31
CA ARG A 141 15.79 7.38 39.85
C ARG A 141 15.63 5.92 40.29
N LEU A 142 16.11 4.99 39.46
CA LEU A 142 16.04 3.55 39.77
C LEU A 142 16.93 3.18 40.97
N VAL A 143 18.15 3.73 41.04
CA VAL A 143 19.08 3.52 42.16
C VAL A 143 18.53 4.11 43.46
N LYS A 144 17.96 5.32 43.43
CA LYS A 144 17.30 5.93 44.60
C LYS A 144 16.15 5.05 45.10
N ALA A 145 15.32 4.53 44.21
CA ALA A 145 14.24 3.60 44.55
C ALA A 145 14.78 2.30 45.17
N GLU A 146 15.87 1.75 44.61
CA GLU A 146 16.50 0.52 45.08
C GLU A 146 17.15 0.68 46.46
N ILE A 147 17.84 1.82 46.71
CA ILE A 147 18.41 2.14 48.02
C ILE A 147 17.30 2.31 49.06
N ALA A 148 16.24 3.04 48.73
CA ALA A 148 15.10 3.21 49.63
C ALA A 148 14.46 1.87 50.00
N ARG A 149 14.33 0.95 49.04
CA ARG A 149 13.81 -0.41 49.24
C ARG A 149 14.70 -1.23 50.18
N ILE A 150 16.02 -1.21 49.99
CA ILE A 150 16.97 -1.96 50.83
C ILE A 150 17.05 -1.36 52.24
N ALA A 151 17.09 -0.03 52.35
CA ALA A 151 17.14 0.68 53.62
C ALA A 151 15.86 0.46 54.45
N GLY A 152 14.68 0.50 53.81
CA GLY A 152 13.40 0.23 54.47
C GLY A 152 13.18 -1.23 54.88
N LYS A 153 13.93 -2.17 54.30
CA LYS A 153 13.88 -3.60 54.67
C LYS A 153 14.82 -3.98 55.83
N LYS A 154 15.74 -3.08 56.21
CA LYS A 154 16.75 -3.31 57.26
C LYS A 154 16.43 -2.59 58.58
N GLY A 155 15.23 -2.01 58.70
CA GLY A 155 14.67 -1.44 59.92
C GLY A 155 13.52 -2.27 60.45
#